data_AF-A0A0N0B325-F1
#
_entry.id   AF-A0A0N0B325-F1
#
_cell.length_a   1.000
_cell.length_b   1.000
_cell.length_c   1.000
_cell.angle_alpha   90.00
_cell.angle_beta   90.00
_cell.angle_gamma   90.00
#
_symmetry.space_group_name_H-M   'P 1'
#
loop_
_entity.id
_entity.type
_entity.pdbx_description
1 polymer ?
#
loop_
_entity_poly.entity_id
_entity_poly.type
_entity_poly.pdbx_seq_one_letter_code
_entity_poly.pdbx_strand_id
1 'polypeptide(L)' 'QVSGVVFAGGLFAQADAPHDHYRLLAERNIPVVLINASIENLDFPCIACDDAVAVEQSWRHLASLGHERIGLVLG' A
#
# COMPACT_ATOMS: atom_id res chain seq x y z
N GLN A 1 10.93 24.89 0.50
CA GLN A 1 11.19 23.92 -0.58
C GLN A 1 11.56 22.60 0.08
N VAL A 2 11.12 21.46 -0.45
CA VAL A 2 11.46 20.13 0.09
C VAL A 2 12.44 19.43 -0.86
N SER A 3 13.28 18.57 -0.31
CA SER A 3 14.25 17.78 -1.11
C SER A 3 13.68 16.44 -1.60
N GLY A 4 12.50 16.04 -1.12
CA GLY A 4 11.84 14.79 -1.47
C GLY A 4 10.61 14.54 -0.58
N VAL A 5 9.86 13.49 -0.89
CA VAL A 5 8.64 13.11 -0.16
C VAL A 5 8.63 11.59 0.10
N VAL A 6 8.28 11.20 1.32
CA VAL A 6 7.98 9.81 1.66
C VAL A 6 6.51 9.73 2.03
N PHE A 7 5.78 8.82 1.39
CA PHE A 7 4.40 8.55 1.76
C PHE A 7 4.28 7.18 2.44
N ALA A 8 3.67 7.13 3.63
CA ALA A 8 3.46 5.90 4.41
C ALA A 8 1.96 5.58 4.63
N GLY A 9 1.16 6.05 3.69
CA GLY A 9 -0.30 6.04 3.67
C GLY A 9 -0.77 7.24 2.84
N GLY A 10 -2.00 7.20 2.34
CA GLY A 10 -2.55 8.31 1.58
C GLY A 10 -3.51 7.86 0.49
N LEU A 11 -3.77 8.76 -0.45
CA LEU A 11 -4.74 8.54 -1.53
C LEU A 11 -4.45 7.28 -2.35
N PHE A 12 -3.20 6.86 -2.50
CA PHE A 12 -2.87 5.59 -3.17
C PHE A 12 -3.46 4.34 -2.50
N ALA A 13 -3.94 4.42 -1.26
CA ALA A 13 -4.66 3.31 -0.64
C ALA A 13 -6.08 3.14 -1.21
N GLN A 14 -6.54 4.10 -2.02
CA GLN A 14 -7.80 4.07 -2.72
C GLN A 14 -7.52 4.00 -4.23
N ALA A 15 -7.70 2.80 -4.81
CA ALA A 15 -7.39 2.57 -6.22
C ALA A 15 -8.09 3.57 -7.16
N ASP A 16 -9.38 3.85 -6.88
CA ASP A 16 -10.24 4.71 -7.72
C ASP A 16 -10.10 6.21 -7.43
N ALA A 17 -9.25 6.60 -6.48
CA ALA A 17 -9.06 8.01 -6.17
C ALA A 17 -8.23 8.74 -7.24
N PRO A 18 -8.38 10.07 -7.37
CA PRO A 18 -7.55 10.84 -8.30
C PRO A 18 -6.08 10.91 -7.83
N HIS A 19 -5.19 10.44 -8.69
CA HIS A 19 -3.74 10.32 -8.43
C HIS A 19 -2.89 11.40 -9.13
N ASP A 20 -3.51 12.46 -9.66
CA ASP A 20 -2.83 13.50 -10.46
C ASP A 20 -1.67 14.19 -9.74
N HIS A 21 -1.75 14.30 -8.41
CA HIS A 21 -0.71 14.91 -7.59
C HIS A 21 0.60 14.10 -7.60
N TYR A 22 0.53 12.78 -7.77
CA TYR A 22 1.69 11.91 -7.96
C TYR A 22 2.39 12.19 -9.29
N ARG A 23 1.63 12.32 -10.38
CA ARG A 23 2.16 12.73 -11.69
C ARG A 23 2.84 14.09 -11.61
N LEU A 24 2.23 15.04 -10.91
CA LEU A 24 2.79 16.38 -10.73
C LEU A 24 4.13 16.39 -9.96
N LEU A 25 4.31 15.47 -9.01
CA LEU A 25 5.60 15.28 -8.32
C LEU A 25 6.67 14.73 -9.27
N ALA A 26 6.29 13.76 -10.12
CA ALA A 26 7.17 13.20 -11.15
C ALA A 26 7.59 14.26 -12.19
N GLU A 27 6.64 15.05 -12.71
CA GLU A 27 6.92 16.14 -13.65
C GLU A 27 7.90 17.18 -13.10
N ARG A 28 7.90 17.38 -11.77
CA ARG A 28 8.81 18.31 -11.09
C ARG A 28 10.14 17.70 -10.68
N ASN A 29 10.39 16.43 -11.02
CA ASN A 29 11.57 15.67 -10.62
C ASN A 29 11.80 15.70 -9.10
N ILE A 30 10.72 15.68 -8.31
CA ILE A 30 10.81 15.58 -6.86
C ILE A 30 10.97 14.10 -6.51
N PRO A 31 12.03 13.69 -5.79
CA PRO A 31 12.20 12.30 -5.37
C PRO A 31 11.05 11.84 -4.46
N VAL A 32 10.46 10.68 -4.77
CA VAL A 32 9.35 10.09 -4.01
C VAL A 32 9.65 8.63 -3.70
N VAL A 33 9.30 8.21 -2.48
CA VAL A 33 9.21 6.79 -2.09
C VAL A 33 7.84 6.53 -1.47
N LEU A 34 7.24 5.40 -1.84
CA LEU A 34 5.97 4.92 -1.30
C LEU A 34 6.23 3.79 -0.30
N ILE A 35 5.47 3.77 0.79
CA ILE A 35 5.47 2.72 1.80
C ILE A 35 4.05 2.19 1.94
N ASN A 36 3.89 0.87 1.91
CA ASN A 36 2.61 0.17 1.98
C ASN A 36 1.61 0.64 0.92
N ALA A 37 2.09 0.93 -0.29
CA ALA A 37 1.21 1.32 -1.39
C ALA A 37 0.69 0.09 -2.15
N SER A 38 -0.61 0.07 -2.41
CA SER A 38 -1.31 -1.03 -3.07
C SER A 38 -1.65 -0.74 -4.55
N ILE A 39 -1.13 0.35 -5.13
CA ILE A 39 -1.41 0.73 -6.52
C ILE A 39 -0.23 0.39 -7.42
N GLU A 40 -0.50 -0.40 -8.46
CA GLU A 40 0.49 -0.87 -9.44
C GLU A 40 0.94 0.20 -10.44
N ASN A 41 0.18 1.30 -10.59
CA ASN A 41 0.36 2.29 -11.66
C ASN A 41 1.04 3.61 -11.22
N LEU A 42 1.70 3.60 -10.06
CA LEU A 42 2.54 4.73 -9.65
C LEU A 42 3.99 4.31 -9.87
N ASP A 43 4.63 4.88 -10.90
CA ASP A 43 6.03 4.60 -11.30
C ASP A 43 7.07 5.12 -10.29
N PHE A 44 6.80 4.99 -8.99
CA PHE A 44 7.68 5.37 -7.89
C PHE A 44 8.24 4.12 -7.19
N PRO A 45 9.46 4.20 -6.65
CA PRO A 45 9.96 3.18 -5.75
C PRO A 45 8.97 2.93 -4.59
N CYS A 46 8.62 1.66 -4.38
CA CYS A 46 7.69 1.24 -3.34
C CYS A 46 8.33 0.19 -2.42
N ILE A 47 8.09 0.33 -1.12
CA ILE A 47 8.44 -0.65 -0.10
C ILE A 47 7.12 -1.11 0.55
N ALA A 48 6.77 -2.37 0.36
CA ALA A 48 5.53 -2.93 0.90
C ALA A 48 5.74 -4.38 1.34
N CYS A 49 4.88 -4.85 2.24
CA CYS A 49 4.70 -6.26 2.49
C CYS A 49 3.87 -6.90 1.36
N ASP A 50 4.03 -8.21 1.18
CA ASP A 50 3.05 -8.98 0.43
C ASP A 50 1.83 -9.22 1.33
N ASP A 51 0.85 -8.33 1.24
CA ASP A 51 -0.34 -8.36 2.10
C ASP A 51 -1.20 -9.61 1.85
N ALA A 52 -1.18 -10.17 0.63
CA ALA A 52 -1.87 -11.40 0.31
C ALA A 52 -1.25 -12.58 1.08
N VAL A 53 0.07 -12.69 1.06
CA VAL A 53 0.80 -13.69 1.86
C VAL A 53 0.58 -13.45 3.35
N ALA A 54 0.61 -12.19 3.83
CA ALA A 54 0.40 -11.87 5.24
C ALA A 54 -1.00 -12.28 5.75
N VAL A 55 -2.04 -12.02 4.95
CA VAL A 55 -3.41 -12.47 5.24
C VAL A 55 -3.51 -13.98 5.21
N GLU A 56 -2.89 -14.64 4.21
CA GLU A 56 -2.88 -16.10 4.12
C GLU A 56 -2.23 -16.73 5.36
N GLN A 57 -1.07 -16.24 5.81
CA GLN A 57 -0.40 -16.73 7.02
C GLN A 57 -1.31 -16.58 8.24
N SER A 58 -1.96 -15.42 8.40
CA SER A 58 -2.87 -15.15 9.51
C SER A 58 -4.08 -16.08 9.49
N TRP A 59 -4.69 -16.28 8.31
CA TRP A 59 -5.80 -17.21 8.12
C TRP A 59 -5.38 -18.65 8.45
N ARG A 60 -4.26 -19.13 7.87
CA ARG A 60 -3.75 -20.49 8.10
C ARG A 60 -3.49 -20.75 9.58
N HIS A 61 -2.94 -19.76 10.29
CA HIS A 61 -2.70 -19.88 11.72
C HIS A 61 -4.01 -20.11 12.49
N LEU A 62 -5.04 -19.28 12.26
CA LEU A 62 -6.33 -19.43 12.91
C LEU A 62 -7.03 -20.74 12.55
N ALA A 63 -6.99 -21.14 11.26
CA ALA A 63 -7.53 -22.41 10.82
C ALA A 63 -6.84 -23.61 11.51
N SER A 64 -5.51 -23.53 11.70
CA SER A 64 -4.75 -24.58 12.40
C SER A 64 -5.12 -24.74 13.88
N LEU A 65 -5.70 -23.69 14.48
CA LEU A 65 -6.24 -23.71 15.85
C LEU A 65 -7.70 -24.20 15.91
N GLY A 66 -8.30 -24.57 14.77
CA GLY A 66 -9.67 -25.06 14.66
C GLY A 66 -10.72 -23.96 14.47
N HIS A 67 -10.33 -22.72 14.16
CA HIS A 67 -11.29 -21.67 13.83
C HIS A 67 -11.86 -21.87 12.43
N GLU A 68 -13.17 -22.04 12.33
CA GLU A 68 -13.89 -22.22 11.05
C GLU A 68 -14.63 -20.97 10.57
N ARG A 69 -14.88 -20.00 11.47
CA ARG A 69 -15.59 -18.75 11.18
C ARG A 69 -14.70 -17.57 11.57
N ILE A 70 -13.91 -17.10 10.62
CA ILE A 70 -12.91 -16.04 10.83
C ILE A 70 -13.44 -14.78 10.13
N GLY A 71 -13.58 -13.69 10.89
CA GLY A 71 -13.88 -12.37 10.35
C GLY A 71 -12.60 -11.60 10.01
N LEU A 72 -12.64 -10.79 8.95
CA LEU A 72 -11.58 -9.88 8.57
C LEU A 72 -12.07 -8.44 8.73
N VAL A 73 -11.30 -7.60 9.41
CA VAL A 73 -11.53 -6.17 9.52
C VAL A 73 -10.33 -5.45 8.93
N LEU A 74 -10.57 -4.60 7.94
CA LEU A 74 -9.55 -3.82 7.24
C LEU A 74 -9.71 -2.34 7.61
N GLY A 75 -8.59 -1.61 7.61
CA GLY A 75 -8.51 -0.18 7.92
C GLY A 75 -8.07 0.66 6.73
#